data_AF-A0A3D3QZ57-F1
#
_entry.id   AF-A0A3D3QZ57-F1
#
_cell.length_a   1.000
_cell.length_b   1.000
_cell.length_c   1.000
_cell.angle_alpha   90.00
_cell.angle_beta   90.00
_cell.angle_gamma   90.00
#
_symmetry.space_group_name_H-M   'P 1'
#
loop_
_entity.id
_entity.type
_entity.pdbx_description
1 polymer ?
#
loop_
_entity_poly.entity_id
_entity_poly.type
_entity_poly.pdbx_seq_one_letter_code
_entity_poly.pdbx_strand_id
1 'polypeptide(L)'
;QAEPNAEVRGQLAATARRLPADVCLPIVAALANHAEDVDDRHQPLMVWWALESKVDSDREQVLALFKESELWNQPLIKTAILERLMRRYATAGSRTDLISCARLFELAPDDISKKTLMAGFENSFKGRSLAGLPEVLVKALADAGGGSTTLQMRLGNPRAIQIALDAIKSPGKNQAQLVEYIQVLGELQEPQALPALQKLLSTTKVPDIQTGLLVA
;
A
#
# COMPACT_ATOMS: atom_id res chain seq x y z
N GLN A 1 -33.78 -1.15 -3.67
CA GLN A 1 -33.73 -2.37 -4.51
C GLN A 1 -32.40 -2.35 -5.24
N ALA A 2 -31.62 -3.43 -5.18
CA ALA A 2 -30.32 -3.48 -5.83
C ALA A 2 -30.49 -3.71 -7.34
N GLU A 3 -29.69 -3.04 -8.18
CA GLU A 3 -29.77 -3.12 -9.64
C GLU A 3 -29.11 -4.44 -10.12
N PRO A 4 -29.87 -5.39 -10.70
CA PRO A 4 -29.33 -6.70 -11.05
C PRO A 4 -28.44 -6.70 -12.30
N ASN A 5 -28.60 -5.74 -13.22
CA ASN A 5 -27.86 -5.73 -14.47
C ASN A 5 -26.48 -5.07 -14.28
N ALA A 6 -25.42 -5.86 -14.51
CA ALA A 6 -24.04 -5.42 -14.41
C ALA A 6 -23.75 -4.22 -15.35
N GLU A 7 -24.23 -4.23 -16.59
CA GLU A 7 -24.01 -3.12 -17.52
C GLU A 7 -24.62 -1.80 -16.99
N VAL A 8 -25.81 -1.88 -16.38
CA VAL A 8 -26.45 -0.72 -15.74
C VAL A 8 -25.63 -0.24 -14.56
N ARG A 9 -25.12 -1.14 -13.71
CA ARG A 9 -24.20 -0.79 -12.61
C ARG A 9 -22.93 -0.09 -13.11
N GLY A 10 -22.34 -0.58 -14.19
CA GLY A 10 -21.19 0.05 -14.84
C GLY A 10 -21.51 1.45 -15.34
N GLN A 11 -22.69 1.65 -15.95
CA GLN A 11 -23.15 2.96 -16.40
C GLN A 11 -23.46 3.90 -15.23
N LEU A 12 -23.98 3.39 -14.11
CA LEU A 12 -24.17 4.15 -12.87
C LEU A 12 -22.83 4.64 -12.32
N ALA A 13 -21.81 3.79 -12.27
CA ALA A 13 -20.46 4.18 -11.87
C ALA A 13 -19.87 5.24 -12.82
N ALA A 14 -20.02 5.05 -14.13
CA ALA A 14 -19.56 5.99 -15.15
C ALA A 14 -20.20 7.38 -14.99
N THR A 15 -21.50 7.39 -14.65
CA THR A 15 -22.27 8.61 -14.41
C THR A 15 -21.87 9.25 -13.09
N ALA A 16 -21.77 8.48 -12.00
CA ALA A 16 -21.39 8.92 -10.67
C ALA A 16 -20.08 9.71 -10.67
N ARG A 17 -19.09 9.26 -11.43
CA ARG A 17 -17.80 9.95 -11.63
C ARG A 17 -17.95 11.44 -11.97
N ARG A 18 -18.98 11.82 -12.75
CA ARG A 18 -19.23 13.20 -13.21
C ARG A 18 -20.10 14.02 -12.26
N LEU A 19 -20.71 13.38 -11.26
CA LEU A 19 -21.58 14.04 -10.29
C LEU A 19 -20.74 14.60 -9.13
N PRO A 20 -21.23 15.57 -8.35
CA PRO A 20 -20.54 16.04 -7.16
C PRO A 20 -20.45 14.93 -6.09
N ALA A 21 -19.52 15.08 -5.13
CA ALA A 21 -19.17 14.00 -4.20
C ALA A 21 -20.34 13.52 -3.32
N ASP A 22 -21.24 14.43 -2.93
CA ASP A 22 -22.45 14.15 -2.16
C ASP A 22 -23.41 13.18 -2.87
N VAL A 23 -23.41 13.16 -4.20
CA VAL A 23 -24.19 12.20 -5.00
C VAL A 23 -23.34 11.00 -5.42
N CYS A 24 -22.07 11.23 -5.78
CA CYS A 24 -21.17 10.18 -6.25
C CYS A 24 -20.86 9.13 -5.19
N LEU A 25 -20.53 9.54 -3.95
CA LEU A 25 -20.05 8.62 -2.92
C LEU A 25 -21.14 7.66 -2.42
N PRO A 26 -22.41 8.08 -2.22
CA PRO A 26 -23.49 7.14 -1.93
C PRO A 26 -23.71 6.11 -3.05
N ILE A 27 -23.56 6.50 -4.32
CA ILE A 27 -23.66 5.56 -5.44
C ILE A 27 -22.50 4.55 -5.39
N VAL A 28 -21.27 5.02 -5.16
CA VAL A 28 -20.10 4.14 -4.99
C VAL A 28 -20.31 3.15 -3.84
N ALA A 29 -20.81 3.60 -2.70
CA ALA A 29 -21.11 2.75 -1.55
C ALA A 29 -22.16 1.68 -1.87
N ALA A 30 -23.23 2.07 -2.57
CA ALA A 30 -24.27 1.14 -2.99
C ALA A 30 -23.76 0.10 -3.99
N LEU A 31 -22.94 0.52 -4.97
CA LEU A 31 -22.33 -0.38 -5.96
C LEU A 31 -21.34 -1.35 -5.32
N ALA A 32 -20.60 -0.92 -4.29
CA ALA A 32 -19.66 -1.78 -3.57
C ALA A 32 -20.34 -2.95 -2.81
N ASN A 33 -21.64 -2.88 -2.55
CA ASN A 33 -22.40 -3.97 -1.90
C ASN A 33 -22.70 -5.16 -2.82
N HIS A 34 -22.44 -5.04 -4.12
CA HIS A 34 -22.64 -6.13 -5.09
C HIS A 34 -21.47 -7.10 -5.06
N ALA A 35 -21.58 -8.15 -4.24
CA ALA A 35 -20.54 -9.17 -4.11
C ALA A 35 -20.28 -9.92 -5.43
N GLU A 36 -21.27 -10.03 -6.32
CA GLU A 36 -21.09 -10.63 -7.65
C GLU A 36 -20.12 -9.86 -8.55
N ASP A 37 -19.89 -8.58 -8.28
CA ASP A 37 -19.01 -7.72 -9.09
C ASP A 37 -17.53 -7.92 -8.79
N VAL A 38 -17.19 -8.62 -7.71
CA VAL A 38 -15.79 -8.81 -7.26
C VAL A 38 -14.94 -9.52 -8.31
N ASP A 39 -15.52 -10.56 -8.93
CA ASP A 39 -14.85 -11.39 -9.93
C ASP A 39 -15.06 -10.88 -11.36
N ASP A 40 -15.82 -9.79 -11.54
CA ASP A 40 -16.01 -9.16 -12.83
C ASP A 40 -14.76 -8.36 -13.26
N ARG A 41 -14.42 -8.46 -14.55
CA ARG A 41 -13.22 -7.81 -15.11
C ARG A 41 -13.28 -6.27 -15.08
N HIS A 42 -14.47 -5.70 -15.13
CA HIS A 42 -14.73 -4.29 -15.36
C HIS A 42 -15.35 -3.60 -14.14
N GLN A 43 -16.30 -4.23 -13.44
CA GLN A 43 -17.07 -3.57 -12.39
C GLN A 43 -16.21 -3.00 -11.25
N PRO A 44 -15.22 -3.73 -10.68
CA PRO A 44 -14.41 -3.16 -9.61
C PRO A 44 -13.61 -1.92 -10.06
N LEU A 45 -13.19 -1.89 -11.33
CA LEU A 45 -12.48 -0.74 -11.90
C LEU A 45 -13.41 0.44 -12.14
N MET A 46 -14.65 0.20 -12.55
CA MET A 46 -15.65 1.25 -12.72
C MET A 46 -15.98 1.92 -11.38
N VAL A 47 -16.19 1.13 -10.32
CA VAL A 47 -16.40 1.64 -8.96
C VAL A 47 -15.17 2.41 -8.47
N TRP A 48 -13.96 1.88 -8.70
CA TRP A 48 -12.72 2.57 -8.39
C TRP A 48 -12.61 3.93 -9.10
N TRP A 49 -12.86 4.01 -10.40
CA TRP A 49 -12.74 5.27 -11.14
C TRP A 49 -13.76 6.33 -10.72
N ALA A 50 -14.96 5.91 -10.32
CA ALA A 50 -15.94 6.81 -9.73
C ALA A 50 -15.40 7.42 -8.42
N LEU A 51 -14.90 6.58 -7.51
CA LEU A 51 -14.30 7.01 -6.25
C LEU A 51 -13.06 7.90 -6.46
N GLU A 52 -12.14 7.46 -7.31
CA GLU A 52 -10.87 8.13 -7.60
C GLU A 52 -11.08 9.58 -8.06
N SER A 53 -12.15 9.82 -8.83
CA SER A 53 -12.49 11.17 -9.29
C SER A 53 -12.77 12.19 -8.19
N LYS A 54 -12.99 11.72 -6.95
CA LYS A 54 -13.28 12.54 -5.76
C LYS A 54 -12.10 12.62 -4.78
N VAL A 55 -11.05 11.82 -4.99
CA VAL A 55 -9.93 11.68 -4.07
C VAL A 55 -9.17 13.01 -3.88
N ASP A 56 -8.94 13.75 -4.96
CA ASP A 56 -8.17 15.00 -4.88
C ASP A 56 -9.02 16.18 -4.38
N SER A 57 -10.23 16.35 -4.93
CA SER A 57 -11.12 17.50 -4.69
C SER A 57 -11.94 17.38 -3.40
N ASP A 58 -12.35 16.16 -3.02
CA ASP A 58 -13.35 15.91 -1.98
C ASP A 58 -12.84 14.91 -0.93
N ARG A 59 -11.52 14.96 -0.66
CA ARG A 59 -10.80 14.08 0.28
C ARG A 59 -11.51 13.85 1.62
N GLU A 60 -12.02 14.91 2.26
CA GLU A 60 -12.71 14.77 3.56
C GLU A 60 -14.01 13.95 3.44
N GLN A 61 -14.74 14.08 2.32
CA GLN A 61 -15.93 13.26 2.07
C GLN A 61 -15.55 11.81 1.75
N VAL A 62 -14.47 11.59 0.99
CA VAL A 62 -13.92 10.25 0.74
C VAL A 62 -13.51 9.59 2.06
N LEU A 63 -12.80 10.29 2.94
CA LEU A 63 -12.43 9.73 4.25
C LEU A 63 -13.65 9.52 5.16
N ALA A 64 -14.67 10.38 5.07
CA ALA A 64 -15.92 10.21 5.81
C ALA A 64 -16.67 8.94 5.40
N LEU A 65 -16.65 8.59 4.11
CA LEU A 65 -17.23 7.34 3.60
C LEU A 65 -16.61 6.10 4.29
N PHE A 66 -15.34 6.15 4.67
CA PHE A 66 -14.65 5.06 5.40
C PHE A 66 -14.80 5.15 6.93
N LYS A 67 -15.59 6.09 7.47
CA LYS A 67 -15.98 6.03 8.89
C LYS A 67 -17.07 4.99 9.16
N GLU A 68 -17.81 4.62 8.12
CA GLU A 68 -18.84 3.58 8.17
C GLU A 68 -18.19 2.20 8.18
N SER A 69 -18.35 1.44 9.26
CA SER A 69 -17.68 0.15 9.46
C SER A 69 -18.20 -0.93 8.49
N GLU A 70 -19.46 -0.83 8.04
CA GLU A 70 -20.05 -1.78 7.11
C GLU A 70 -19.37 -1.76 5.73
N LEU A 71 -18.91 -0.59 5.27
CA LEU A 71 -18.26 -0.46 3.96
C LEU A 71 -16.96 -1.26 3.92
N TRP A 72 -16.18 -1.25 5.00
CA TRP A 72 -14.94 -2.03 5.10
C TRP A 72 -15.19 -3.53 4.91
N ASN A 73 -16.36 -4.03 5.29
CA ASN A 73 -16.69 -5.45 5.19
C ASN A 73 -17.06 -5.90 3.77
N GLN A 74 -17.30 -4.96 2.85
CA GLN A 74 -17.66 -5.31 1.47
C GLN A 74 -16.46 -5.94 0.74
N PRO A 75 -16.62 -7.11 0.09
CA PRO A 75 -15.54 -7.79 -0.60
C PRO A 75 -14.83 -6.92 -1.65
N LEU A 76 -15.62 -6.16 -2.44
CA LEU A 76 -15.10 -5.26 -3.47
C LEU A 76 -14.21 -4.17 -2.86
N ILE A 77 -14.56 -3.67 -1.66
CA ILE A 77 -13.74 -2.68 -0.94
C ILE A 77 -12.40 -3.30 -0.55
N LYS A 78 -12.43 -4.47 0.09
CA LYS A 78 -11.22 -5.17 0.57
C LYS A 78 -10.27 -5.58 -0.55
N THR A 79 -10.79 -6.04 -1.69
CA THR A 79 -9.97 -6.61 -2.77
C THR A 79 -9.58 -5.61 -3.84
N ALA A 80 -10.45 -4.64 -4.14
CA ALA A 80 -10.24 -3.73 -5.27
C ALA A 80 -9.98 -2.28 -4.86
N ILE A 81 -10.54 -1.79 -3.76
CA ILE A 81 -10.54 -0.35 -3.47
C ILE A 81 -9.42 0.05 -2.51
N LEU A 82 -9.27 -0.63 -1.37
CA LEU A 82 -8.35 -0.20 -0.30
C LEU A 82 -6.90 -0.03 -0.77
N GLU A 83 -6.35 -1.02 -1.48
CA GLU A 83 -4.97 -0.94 -1.97
C GLU A 83 -4.80 0.24 -2.94
N ARG A 84 -5.74 0.41 -3.89
CA ARG A 84 -5.70 1.48 -4.90
C ARG A 84 -5.84 2.85 -4.26
N LEU A 85 -6.73 2.99 -3.27
CA LEU A 85 -6.92 4.23 -2.53
C LEU A 85 -5.65 4.63 -1.77
N MET A 86 -5.05 3.69 -1.05
CA MET A 86 -3.78 3.95 -0.36
C MET A 86 -2.69 4.34 -1.35
N ARG A 87 -2.53 3.59 -2.45
CA ARG A 87 -1.54 3.89 -3.50
C ARG A 87 -1.76 5.27 -4.10
N ARG A 88 -3.01 5.68 -4.32
CA ARG A 88 -3.33 6.98 -4.93
C ARG A 88 -2.86 8.15 -4.07
N TYR A 89 -3.11 8.11 -2.75
CA TYR A 89 -2.64 9.13 -1.82
C TYR A 89 -1.12 9.08 -1.63
N ALA A 90 -0.56 7.88 -1.41
CA ALA A 90 0.87 7.71 -1.17
C ALA A 90 1.74 8.05 -2.41
N THR A 91 1.21 7.84 -3.62
CA THR A 91 1.88 8.24 -4.88
C THR A 91 1.92 9.75 -5.02
N ALA A 92 0.80 10.44 -4.75
CA ALA A 92 0.73 11.91 -4.82
C ALA A 92 1.75 12.57 -3.90
N GLY A 93 1.94 12.02 -2.69
CA GLY A 93 3.06 12.34 -1.82
C GLY A 93 3.04 13.75 -1.20
N SER A 94 1.97 14.53 -1.40
CA SER A 94 1.80 15.78 -0.68
C SER A 94 1.61 15.51 0.82
N ARG A 95 1.95 16.49 1.68
CA ARG A 95 1.78 16.33 3.13
C ARG A 95 0.34 15.98 3.52
N THR A 96 -0.65 16.57 2.84
CA THR A 96 -2.08 16.26 3.06
C THR A 96 -2.46 14.86 2.62
N ASP A 97 -1.85 14.33 1.55
CA ASP A 97 -2.12 12.97 1.09
C ASP A 97 -1.50 11.94 2.04
N LEU A 98 -0.28 12.20 2.53
CA LEU A 98 0.36 11.34 3.54
C LEU A 98 -0.39 11.33 4.88
N ILE A 99 -0.99 12.46 5.28
CA ILE A 99 -1.90 12.50 6.43
C ILE A 99 -3.17 11.68 6.15
N SER A 100 -3.66 11.67 4.92
CA SER A 100 -4.81 10.84 4.52
C SER A 100 -4.50 9.35 4.61
N CYS A 101 -3.29 8.94 4.23
CA CYS A 101 -2.80 7.58 4.45
C CYS A 101 -2.86 7.20 5.94
N ALA A 102 -2.40 8.08 6.84
CA ALA A 102 -2.43 7.84 8.28
C ALA A 102 -3.87 7.67 8.80
N ARG A 103 -4.77 8.56 8.37
CA ARG A 103 -6.21 8.48 8.73
C ARG A 103 -6.87 7.19 8.23
N LEU A 104 -6.52 6.71 7.04
CA LEU A 104 -7.04 5.42 6.54
C LEU A 104 -6.59 4.25 7.43
N PHE A 105 -5.35 4.25 7.93
CA PHE A 105 -4.89 3.24 8.87
C PHE A 105 -5.62 3.32 10.22
N GLU A 106 -5.90 4.53 10.71
CA GLU A 106 -6.66 4.75 11.95
C GLU A 106 -8.12 4.29 11.83
N LEU A 107 -8.74 4.49 10.67
CA LEU A 107 -10.13 4.08 10.39
C LEU A 107 -10.28 2.57 10.13
N ALA A 108 -9.21 1.87 9.78
CA ALA A 108 -9.27 0.46 9.44
C ALA A 108 -9.71 -0.39 10.66
N PRO A 109 -10.85 -1.10 10.58
CA PRO A 109 -11.45 -1.77 11.73
C PRO A 109 -10.78 -3.10 12.09
N ASP A 110 -10.03 -3.69 11.15
CA ASP A 110 -9.48 -5.03 11.27
C ASP A 110 -8.09 -5.16 10.63
N ASP A 111 -7.36 -6.21 11.03
CA ASP A 111 -5.99 -6.46 10.58
C ASP A 111 -5.89 -6.82 9.08
N ILE A 112 -6.93 -7.36 8.47
CA ILE A 112 -6.95 -7.68 7.03
C ILE A 112 -6.95 -6.36 6.25
N SER A 113 -7.85 -5.44 6.62
CA SER A 113 -7.93 -4.10 6.06
C SER A 113 -6.61 -3.33 6.22
N LYS A 114 -6.00 -3.37 7.41
CA LYS A 114 -4.67 -2.76 7.66
C LYS A 114 -3.58 -3.37 6.79
N LYS A 115 -3.55 -4.69 6.61
CA LYS A 115 -2.58 -5.38 5.73
C LYS A 115 -2.76 -4.98 4.27
N THR A 116 -3.99 -4.86 3.78
CA THR A 116 -4.26 -4.40 2.41
C THR A 116 -3.78 -2.97 2.18
N LEU A 117 -4.05 -2.08 3.15
CA LEU A 117 -3.54 -0.71 3.12
C LEU A 117 -2.01 -0.71 3.16
N MET A 118 -1.38 -1.49 4.03
CA MET A 118 0.07 -1.61 4.11
C MET A 118 0.70 -2.06 2.79
N ALA A 119 0.13 -3.08 2.14
CA ALA A 119 0.59 -3.54 0.83
C ALA A 119 0.52 -2.43 -0.23
N GLY A 120 -0.56 -1.65 -0.25
CA GLY A 120 -0.70 -0.50 -1.13
C GLY A 120 0.34 0.58 -0.86
N PHE A 121 0.58 0.89 0.43
CA PHE A 121 1.58 1.86 0.83
C PHE A 121 2.98 1.43 0.38
N GLU A 122 3.40 0.20 0.70
CA GLU A 122 4.70 -0.34 0.30
C GLU A 122 4.88 -0.34 -1.22
N ASN A 123 3.87 -0.78 -1.97
CA ASN A 123 3.92 -0.78 -3.43
C ASN A 123 4.12 0.63 -4.02
N SER A 124 3.59 1.66 -3.37
CA SER A 124 3.75 3.05 -3.82
C SER A 124 5.10 3.69 -3.47
N PHE A 125 5.85 3.09 -2.55
CA PHE A 125 7.15 3.58 -2.07
C PHE A 125 8.34 2.69 -2.48
N LYS A 126 8.10 1.62 -3.26
CA LYS A 126 9.18 0.87 -3.92
C LYS A 126 10.00 1.80 -4.81
N GLY A 127 11.29 1.91 -4.53
CA GLY A 127 12.22 2.80 -5.25
C GLY A 127 12.07 4.30 -4.95
N ARG A 128 11.31 4.70 -3.91
CA ARG A 128 11.17 6.10 -3.49
C ARG A 128 11.71 6.27 -2.07
N SER A 129 12.25 7.45 -1.78
CA SER A 129 12.71 7.79 -0.44
C SER A 129 11.54 7.91 0.54
N LEU A 130 11.73 7.41 1.77
CA LEU A 130 10.84 7.63 2.90
C LEU A 130 11.25 8.83 3.76
N ALA A 131 12.24 9.62 3.32
CA ALA A 131 12.66 10.81 4.05
C ALA A 131 11.51 11.83 4.12
N GLY A 132 11.27 12.38 5.31
CA GLY A 132 10.27 13.43 5.51
C GLY A 132 8.83 12.95 5.61
N LEU A 133 8.58 11.65 5.83
CA LEU A 133 7.23 11.18 6.19
C LEU A 133 6.73 11.88 7.46
N PRO A 134 5.47 12.33 7.50
CA PRO A 134 4.89 12.88 8.72
C PRO A 134 4.94 11.87 9.87
N GLU A 135 5.28 12.32 11.08
CA GLU A 135 5.37 11.47 12.28
C GLU A 135 4.08 10.68 12.55
N VAL A 136 2.92 11.31 12.27
CA VAL A 136 1.60 10.67 12.41
C VAL A 136 1.49 9.43 11.52
N LEU A 137 2.02 9.49 10.30
CA LEU A 137 2.02 8.35 9.38
C LEU A 137 3.01 7.27 9.83
N VAL A 138 4.21 7.65 10.29
CA VAL A 138 5.19 6.68 10.82
C VAL A 138 4.61 5.92 12.00
N LYS A 139 3.91 6.62 12.91
CA LYS A 139 3.19 6.00 14.02
C LYS A 139 2.08 5.08 13.53
N ALA A 140 1.23 5.53 12.61
CA ALA A 140 0.15 4.71 12.06
C ALA A 140 0.66 3.43 11.38
N LEU A 141 1.79 3.50 10.66
CA LEU A 141 2.45 2.33 10.07
C LEU A 141 2.92 1.35 11.15
N ALA A 142 3.55 1.86 12.21
CA ALA A 142 3.98 1.03 13.35
C ALA A 142 2.79 0.35 14.05
N ASP A 143 1.73 1.10 14.34
CA ASP A 143 0.51 0.61 14.98
C ASP A 143 -0.25 -0.40 14.10
N ALA A 144 -0.11 -0.30 12.77
CA ALA A 144 -0.64 -1.26 11.80
C ALA A 144 0.24 -2.51 11.62
N GLY A 145 1.30 -2.67 12.42
CA GLY A 145 2.20 -3.84 12.40
C GLY A 145 3.56 -3.59 11.75
N GLY A 146 3.90 -2.35 11.40
CA GLY A 146 5.21 -1.93 10.89
C GLY A 146 5.49 -2.29 9.42
N GLY A 147 4.68 -3.16 8.81
CA GLY A 147 4.87 -3.63 7.44
C GLY A 147 6.05 -4.59 7.29
N SER A 148 6.56 -4.70 6.07
CA SER A 148 7.70 -5.54 5.71
C SER A 148 8.98 -5.11 6.43
N THR A 149 9.90 -6.06 6.62
CA THR A 149 11.21 -5.79 7.23
C THR A 149 11.96 -4.70 6.45
N THR A 150 11.85 -4.68 5.12
CA THR A 150 12.45 -3.65 4.26
C THR A 150 11.87 -2.25 4.52
N LEU A 151 10.55 -2.14 4.70
CA LEU A 151 9.92 -0.87 5.09
C LEU A 151 10.43 -0.42 6.46
N GLN A 152 10.45 -1.33 7.44
CA GLN A 152 10.92 -1.01 8.80
C GLN A 152 12.40 -0.59 8.82
N MET A 153 13.25 -1.20 8.01
CA MET A 153 14.64 -0.78 7.83
C MET A 153 14.71 0.65 7.32
N ARG A 154 13.94 0.98 6.26
CA ARG A 154 13.90 2.34 5.70
C ARG A 154 13.32 3.38 6.66
N LEU A 155 12.49 2.96 7.62
CA LEU A 155 12.01 3.79 8.73
C LEU A 155 13.01 3.90 9.90
N GLY A 156 14.18 3.26 9.79
CA GLY A 156 15.25 3.32 10.80
C GLY A 156 15.06 2.37 11.99
N ASN A 157 14.25 1.32 11.87
CA ASN A 157 14.06 0.35 12.96
C ASN A 157 15.32 -0.54 13.12
N PRO A 158 16.04 -0.45 14.26
CA PRO A 158 17.29 -1.17 14.45
C PRO A 158 17.11 -2.70 14.49
N ARG A 159 15.94 -3.19 14.92
CA ARG A 159 15.64 -4.64 14.92
C ARG A 159 15.51 -5.16 13.49
N ALA A 160 14.90 -4.40 12.59
CA ALA A 160 14.74 -4.78 11.19
C ALA A 160 16.09 -4.80 10.47
N ILE A 161 16.97 -3.82 10.75
CA ILE A 161 18.35 -3.79 10.25
C ILE A 161 19.11 -5.04 10.73
N GLN A 162 19.00 -5.40 12.01
CA GLN A 162 19.65 -6.60 12.54
C GLN A 162 19.16 -7.89 11.87
N ILE A 163 17.85 -8.02 11.65
CA ILE A 163 17.26 -9.17 10.93
C ILE A 163 17.85 -9.29 9.51
N ALA A 164 18.00 -8.17 8.81
CA ALA A 164 18.60 -8.17 7.47
C ALA A 164 20.10 -8.52 7.50
N LEU A 165 20.86 -8.00 8.46
CA LEU A 165 22.28 -8.34 8.65
C LEU A 165 22.47 -9.84 8.93
N ASP A 166 21.62 -10.44 9.76
CA ASP A 166 21.70 -11.86 10.07
C ASP A 166 21.29 -12.74 8.89
N ALA A 167 20.33 -12.30 8.07
CA ALA A 167 19.97 -12.95 6.81
C ALA A 167 21.11 -12.93 5.77
N ILE A 168 21.94 -11.88 5.75
CA ILE A 168 23.12 -11.79 4.87
C ILE A 168 24.25 -12.71 5.34
N LYS A 169 24.46 -12.82 6.67
CA LYS A 169 25.48 -13.71 7.24
C LYS A 169 25.16 -15.19 6.99
N SER A 170 23.87 -15.53 6.99
CA SER A 170 23.37 -16.90 6.78
C SER A 170 22.31 -16.91 5.66
N PRO A 171 22.74 -16.88 4.38
CA PRO A 171 21.82 -16.87 3.24
C PRO A 171 20.88 -18.08 3.27
N GLY A 172 19.59 -17.81 3.48
CA GLY A 172 18.54 -18.82 3.43
C GLY A 172 18.17 -19.22 2.00
N LYS A 173 17.09 -20.00 1.85
CA LYS A 173 16.58 -20.41 0.53
C LYS A 173 15.90 -19.27 -0.26
N ASN A 174 15.46 -18.20 0.43
CA ASN A 174 14.74 -17.10 -0.20
C ASN A 174 15.69 -16.03 -0.76
N GLN A 175 16.20 -16.28 -1.96
CA GLN A 175 17.17 -15.39 -2.62
C GLN A 175 16.56 -14.03 -2.99
N ALA A 176 15.27 -13.98 -3.34
CA ALA A 176 14.59 -12.74 -3.70
C ALA A 176 14.55 -11.75 -2.52
N GLN A 177 14.18 -12.24 -1.33
CA GLN A 177 14.19 -11.44 -0.11
C GLN A 177 15.60 -10.97 0.29
N LEU A 178 16.62 -11.81 0.05
CA LEU A 178 18.00 -11.44 0.32
C LEU A 178 18.47 -10.30 -0.60
N VAL A 179 18.11 -10.33 -1.88
CA VAL A 179 18.38 -9.23 -2.82
C VAL A 179 17.72 -7.93 -2.35
N GLU A 180 16.46 -7.98 -1.93
CA GLU A 180 15.76 -6.80 -1.39
C GLU A 180 16.46 -6.24 -0.15
N TYR A 181 16.91 -7.08 0.79
CA TYR A 181 17.66 -6.62 1.97
C TYR A 181 18.98 -5.97 1.62
N ILE A 182 19.71 -6.53 0.65
CA ILE A 182 20.98 -5.96 0.16
C ILE A 182 20.75 -4.58 -0.45
N GLN A 183 19.74 -4.45 -1.31
CA GLN A 183 19.40 -3.16 -1.94
C GLN A 183 19.07 -2.10 -0.89
N VAL A 184 18.25 -2.43 0.11
CA VAL A 184 17.86 -1.47 1.16
C VAL A 184 19.05 -1.10 2.06
N LEU A 185 19.92 -2.04 2.41
CA LEU A 185 21.12 -1.72 3.21
C LEU A 185 22.11 -0.84 2.46
N GLY A 186 22.21 -0.99 1.13
CA GLY A 186 22.95 -0.07 0.26
C GLY A 186 22.34 1.32 0.21
N GLU A 187 21.01 1.41 0.02
CA GLU A 187 20.27 2.69 0.04
C GLU A 187 20.49 3.45 1.36
N LEU A 188 20.54 2.74 2.49
CA LEU A 188 20.76 3.31 3.82
C LEU A 188 22.23 3.58 4.14
N GLN A 189 23.16 3.10 3.31
CA GLN A 189 24.62 3.17 3.54
C GLN A 189 25.04 2.64 4.92
N GLU A 190 24.41 1.55 5.37
CA GLU A 190 24.63 1.01 6.72
C GLU A 190 26.07 0.46 6.89
N PRO A 191 26.92 1.08 7.73
CA PRO A 191 28.33 0.71 7.82
C PRO A 191 28.55 -0.72 8.31
N GLN A 192 27.62 -1.24 9.12
CA GLN A 192 27.67 -2.59 9.68
C GLN A 192 27.41 -3.67 8.61
N ALA A 193 26.79 -3.32 7.49
CA ALA A 193 26.52 -4.23 6.39
C ALA A 193 27.76 -4.49 5.53
N LEU A 194 28.67 -3.51 5.43
CA LEU A 194 29.84 -3.56 4.53
C LEU A 194 30.66 -4.86 4.61
N PRO A 195 31.08 -5.35 5.80
CA PRO A 195 31.87 -6.58 5.88
C PRO A 195 31.08 -7.83 5.45
N ALA A 196 29.78 -7.83 5.73
CA ALA A 196 28.89 -8.95 5.38
C ALA A 196 28.61 -8.99 3.87
N LEU A 197 28.38 -7.84 3.25
CA LEU A 197 28.18 -7.68 1.81
C LEU A 197 29.45 -8.08 1.03
N GLN A 198 30.64 -7.64 1.46
CA GLN A 198 31.91 -8.02 0.84
C GLN A 198 32.16 -9.53 0.88
N LYS A 199 31.90 -10.17 2.03
CA LYS A 199 32.02 -11.63 2.18
C LYS A 199 31.01 -12.37 1.30
N LEU A 200 29.80 -11.83 1.14
CA LEU A 200 28.79 -12.43 0.29
C LEU A 200 29.17 -12.32 -1.20
N LEU A 201 29.74 -11.19 -1.62
CA LEU A 201 30.23 -10.96 -2.99
C LEU A 201 31.31 -11.97 -3.39
N SER A 202 32.24 -12.29 -2.50
CA SER A 202 33.31 -13.28 -2.78
C SER A 202 32.82 -14.73 -2.85
N THR A 203 31.62 -15.02 -2.35
CA THR A 203 31.13 -16.40 -2.15
C THR A 203 29.96 -16.75 -3.09
N THR A 204 29.22 -15.75 -3.55
CA THR A 204 27.99 -15.92 -4.35
C THR A 204 28.28 -16.13 -5.83
N LYS A 205 27.60 -17.11 -6.44
CA LYS A 205 27.54 -17.33 -7.90
C LYS A 205 26.21 -16.94 -8.55
N VAL A 206 25.29 -16.35 -7.79
CA VAL A 206 23.96 -15.95 -8.25
C VAL A 206 24.04 -14.55 -8.88
N PRO A 207 23.72 -14.39 -10.19
CA PRO A 207 23.84 -13.11 -10.90
C PRO A 207 23.02 -11.97 -10.27
N ASP A 208 21.82 -12.25 -9.78
CA ASP A 208 20.93 -11.24 -9.21
C ASP A 208 21.46 -10.67 -7.90
N ILE A 209 22.05 -11.53 -7.05
CA ILE A 209 22.69 -11.12 -5.79
C ILE A 209 23.96 -10.33 -6.08
N GLN A 210 24.75 -10.72 -7.10
CA GLN A 210 25.93 -9.95 -7.52
C GLN A 210 25.54 -8.56 -8.01
N THR A 211 24.48 -8.46 -8.81
CA THR A 211 23.97 -7.18 -9.31
C THR A 211 23.50 -6.29 -8.16
N GLY A 212 22.74 -6.85 -7.21
CA GLY A 212 22.32 -6.12 -6.01
C GLY A 212 23.48 -5.64 -5.15
N LEU A 213 24.53 -6.45 -5.00
CA LEU A 213 25.73 -6.11 -4.23
C LEU A 213 26.63 -5.05 -4.90
N LEU A 214 26.58 -4.91 -6.22
CA LEU A 214 27.37 -3.91 -6.95
C LEU A 214 26.69 -2.53 -6.99
N VAL A 215 25.38 -2.48 -6.80
CA VAL A 215 24.58 -1.24 -6.79
C VAL A 215 24.41 -0.70 -5.36
N ALA A 216 24.51 -1.58 -4.36
CA ALA A 216 24.47 -1.25 -2.93
C ALA A 216 25.80 -0.67 -2.42
#